data_AF-A0A1C6J7X9-F1
#
_entry.id   AF-A0A1C6J7X9-F1
#
_cell.length_a   1.000
_cell.length_b   1.000
_cell.length_c   1.000
_cell.angle_alpha   90.00
_cell.angle_beta   90.00
_cell.angle_gamma   90.00
#
_symmetry.space_group_name_H-M   'P 1'
#
loop_
_entity.id
_entity.type
_entity.pdbx_description
1 polymer ?
#
loop_
_entity_poly.entity_id
_entity_poly.type
_entity_poly.pdbx_seq_one_letter_code
_entity_poly.pdbx_strand_id
1 'polypeptide(L)'
;MKKISFLFTVIIFILSGNRASAQTELQSATLQQGDKTSIYYGKDAFISAFNAVTGVTDVITLSSGTFNSPTFNKACTVYGAGCETDESKGIYSTNVGEITIQHGTEVNSEGETVNKTGDLDGIHIEGIAFTESVNIGKNGKPVTLKDLTLKRCKFYGSLNMVQDAWCISDVNIINCIIGNINTDLTNNIAIYNSIINRLYGYHNDNKLLIKNCILFDYDNPCVTTYKDNIILDSYAWGSDAFKASFFEKNIFRYGDALNNVSYSNDKDNWTGKNDIAIFGEEIGNEYDPSKTHAIKAEAAGTYIGTDGTPVGIYGGLYPFTKTPSNPQIISKEIDVKSTLDGKLKVSIKVEAQK
;
A
#
# COMPACT_ATOMS: atom_id res chain seq x y z
N MET A 1 17.39 -17.16 23.85
CA MET A 1 16.75 -16.46 22.70
C MET A 1 16.91 -17.35 21.47
N LYS A 2 15.82 -17.98 21.01
CA LYS A 2 15.85 -18.80 19.80
C LYS A 2 16.03 -17.87 18.59
N LYS A 3 17.12 -18.06 17.85
CA LYS A 3 17.34 -17.38 16.57
C LYS A 3 16.28 -17.89 15.59
N ILE A 4 15.30 -17.06 15.28
CA ILE A 4 14.38 -17.31 14.16
C ILE A 4 15.19 -17.01 12.90
N SER A 5 15.59 -18.08 12.20
CA SER A 5 16.24 -18.00 10.90
C SER A 5 15.15 -17.74 9.86
N PHE A 6 15.02 -16.50 9.37
CA PHE A 6 14.26 -16.21 8.17
C PHE A 6 15.01 -16.82 6.97
N LEU A 7 14.46 -17.90 6.41
CA LEU A 7 14.96 -18.52 5.19
C LEU A 7 14.49 -17.66 4.01
N PHE A 8 15.38 -16.83 3.46
CA PHE A 8 15.12 -16.11 2.21
C PHE A 8 15.36 -17.05 1.02
N THR A 9 14.28 -17.60 0.46
CA THR A 9 14.36 -18.32 -0.82
C THR A 9 14.31 -17.31 -1.96
N VAL A 10 15.46 -17.07 -2.61
CA VAL A 10 15.57 -16.28 -3.85
C VAL A 10 15.17 -17.19 -5.02
N ILE A 11 14.03 -16.92 -5.67
CA ILE A 11 13.56 -17.71 -6.83
C ILE A 11 14.14 -17.11 -8.13
N ILE A 12 14.87 -17.95 -8.86
CA ILE A 12 15.54 -17.63 -10.13
C ILE A 12 14.74 -18.22 -11.29
N PHE A 13 14.36 -17.40 -12.28
CA PHE A 13 13.65 -17.88 -13.48
C PHE A 13 14.59 -18.21 -14.66
N ILE A 14 14.57 -19.47 -15.10
CA ILE A 14 15.11 -19.94 -16.39
C ILE A 14 13.94 -20.48 -17.22
N LEU A 15 13.63 -19.84 -18.36
CA LEU A 15 12.89 -20.47 -19.46
C LEU A 15 13.48 -19.95 -20.78
N SER A 16 14.00 -20.89 -21.57
CA SER A 16 14.55 -20.76 -22.91
C SER A 16 13.52 -21.24 -23.95
N GLY A 17 13.38 -20.55 -25.08
CA GLY A 17 12.62 -21.08 -26.23
C GLY A 17 12.19 -20.10 -27.32
N ASN A 18 13.14 -19.67 -28.16
CA ASN A 18 13.01 -19.22 -29.56
C ASN A 18 12.10 -18.03 -29.98
N ARG A 19 12.83 -16.91 -30.20
CA ARG A 19 12.77 -15.93 -31.32
C ARG A 19 11.90 -14.68 -31.21
N ALA A 20 12.67 -13.59 -31.27
CA ALA A 20 12.49 -12.38 -32.07
C ALA A 20 11.58 -11.28 -31.51
N SER A 21 12.24 -10.24 -30.98
CA SER A 21 11.75 -8.88 -30.74
C SER A 21 10.57 -8.73 -29.77
N ALA A 22 10.81 -7.95 -28.71
CA ALA A 22 9.97 -7.75 -27.52
C ALA A 22 9.89 -8.99 -26.61
N GLN A 23 10.64 -8.95 -25.52
CA GLN A 23 10.48 -9.88 -24.41
C GLN A 23 9.13 -9.57 -23.75
N THR A 24 8.03 -10.12 -24.28
CA THR A 24 6.78 -10.23 -23.54
C THR A 24 7.02 -11.24 -22.43
N GLU A 25 7.44 -10.75 -21.26
CA GLU A 25 7.41 -11.59 -20.06
C GLU A 25 5.98 -12.14 -19.93
N LEU A 26 5.86 -13.47 -19.93
CA LEU A 26 4.57 -14.10 -19.72
C LEU A 26 4.08 -13.70 -18.33
N GLN A 27 2.94 -13.02 -18.27
CA GLN A 27 2.26 -12.69 -17.02
C GLN A 27 2.14 -13.96 -16.17
N SER A 28 2.68 -13.92 -14.96
CA SER A 28 2.76 -15.09 -14.11
C SER A 28 2.52 -14.75 -12.64
N ALA A 29 1.99 -15.74 -11.92
CA ALA A 29 1.85 -15.73 -10.48
C ALA A 29 2.55 -16.97 -9.93
N THR A 30 3.46 -16.76 -8.98
CA THR A 30 4.15 -17.83 -8.26
C THR A 30 3.53 -17.96 -6.88
N LEU A 31 3.12 -19.18 -6.49
CA LEU A 31 2.65 -19.51 -5.16
C LEU A 31 3.72 -20.31 -4.42
N GLN A 32 4.18 -19.81 -3.28
CA GLN A 32 5.08 -20.50 -2.37
C GLN A 32 4.31 -21.03 -1.15
N GLN A 33 4.47 -22.32 -0.85
CA GLN A 33 3.85 -23.03 0.27
C GLN A 33 4.92 -23.87 0.98
N GLY A 34 5.55 -23.31 2.01
CA GLY A 34 6.73 -23.93 2.63
C GLY A 34 7.87 -24.05 1.63
N ASP A 35 8.30 -25.27 1.30
CA ASP A 35 9.34 -25.55 0.29
C ASP A 35 8.79 -25.76 -1.12
N LYS A 36 7.47 -25.81 -1.28
CA LYS A 36 6.83 -26.06 -2.59
C LYS A 36 6.54 -24.77 -3.31
N THR A 37 6.89 -24.72 -4.59
CA THR A 37 6.59 -23.60 -5.50
C THR A 37 5.68 -24.09 -6.64
N SER A 38 4.61 -23.36 -6.91
CA SER A 38 3.73 -23.58 -8.07
C SER A 38 3.66 -22.30 -8.92
N ILE A 39 3.54 -22.44 -10.24
CA ILE A 39 3.52 -21.29 -11.16
C ILE A 39 2.26 -21.36 -12.01
N TYR A 40 1.59 -20.21 -12.14
CA TYR A 40 0.40 -20.01 -12.95
C TYR A 40 0.68 -18.92 -13.99
N TYR A 41 0.03 -19.00 -15.15
CA TYR A 41 0.29 -18.11 -16.28
C TYR A 41 -0.98 -17.47 -16.81
N GLY A 42 -0.83 -16.30 -17.44
CA GLY A 42 -1.90 -15.54 -18.07
C GLY A 42 -2.64 -14.61 -17.10
N LYS A 43 -3.69 -13.97 -17.61
CA LYS A 43 -4.46 -12.96 -16.88
C LYS A 43 -5.10 -13.50 -15.59
N ASP A 44 -5.49 -14.77 -15.58
CA ASP A 44 -6.10 -15.45 -14.43
C ASP A 44 -5.07 -16.14 -13.50
N ALA A 45 -3.78 -15.89 -13.69
CA ALA A 45 -2.74 -16.51 -12.87
C ALA A 45 -2.89 -16.14 -11.38
N PHE A 46 -3.24 -14.89 -11.09
CA PHE A 46 -3.45 -14.44 -9.71
C PHE A 46 -4.63 -15.17 -9.05
N ILE A 47 -5.76 -15.28 -9.75
CA ILE A 47 -6.93 -16.06 -9.29
C ILE A 47 -6.53 -17.51 -9.03
N SER A 48 -5.81 -18.12 -9.97
CA SER A 48 -5.40 -19.53 -9.87
C SER A 48 -4.46 -19.77 -8.68
N ALA A 49 -3.48 -18.87 -8.47
CA ALA A 49 -2.59 -18.92 -7.31
C ALA A 49 -3.35 -18.71 -5.99
N PHE A 50 -4.25 -17.73 -5.95
CA PHE A 50 -5.06 -17.42 -4.76
C PHE A 50 -5.99 -18.58 -4.38
N ASN A 51 -6.60 -19.23 -5.35
CA ASN A 51 -7.44 -20.41 -5.11
C ASN A 51 -6.66 -21.57 -4.48
N ALA A 52 -5.37 -21.70 -4.79
CA ALA A 52 -4.49 -22.72 -4.25
C ALA A 52 -3.85 -22.38 -2.89
N VAL A 53 -4.03 -21.16 -2.37
CA VAL A 53 -3.61 -20.76 -1.01
C VAL A 53 -4.35 -21.61 0.03
N THR A 54 -3.56 -22.11 0.98
CA THR A 54 -3.99 -22.98 2.09
C THR A 54 -3.86 -22.32 3.46
N GLY A 55 -3.03 -21.28 3.60
CA GLY A 55 -2.89 -20.56 4.87
C GLY A 55 -2.13 -19.23 4.74
N VAL A 56 -2.13 -18.47 5.83
CA VAL A 56 -1.56 -17.10 5.90
C VAL A 56 -0.07 -17.01 5.58
N THR A 57 0.68 -18.09 5.79
CA THR A 57 2.11 -18.18 5.50
C THR A 57 2.42 -18.37 4.01
N ASP A 58 1.41 -18.66 3.19
CA ASP A 58 1.59 -18.81 1.75
C ASP A 58 1.86 -17.43 1.11
N VAL A 59 2.79 -17.42 0.15
CA VAL A 59 3.24 -16.19 -0.51
C VAL A 59 2.95 -16.26 -2.00
N ILE A 60 2.22 -15.28 -2.52
CA ILE A 60 2.02 -15.08 -3.96
C ILE A 60 2.97 -13.98 -4.42
N THR A 61 3.74 -14.24 -5.48
CA THR A 61 4.53 -13.22 -6.18
C THR A 61 4.02 -13.08 -7.61
N LEU A 62 3.61 -11.87 -7.97
CA LEU A 62 3.09 -11.51 -9.29
C LEU A 62 4.22 -10.85 -10.11
N SER A 63 4.34 -11.24 -11.37
CA SER A 63 5.18 -10.51 -12.32
C SER A 63 4.58 -9.13 -12.61
N SER A 64 5.32 -8.28 -13.34
CA SER A 64 4.71 -7.09 -13.95
C SER A 64 3.62 -7.50 -14.95
N GLY A 65 2.66 -6.58 -15.19
CA GLY A 65 1.53 -6.78 -16.10
C GLY A 65 0.18 -6.70 -15.38
N THR A 66 -0.90 -6.86 -16.16
CA THR A 66 -2.29 -6.74 -15.67
C THR A 66 -2.94 -8.09 -15.38
N PHE A 67 -3.42 -8.30 -14.16
CA PHE A 67 -4.08 -9.53 -13.72
C PHE A 67 -5.56 -9.31 -13.41
N ASN A 68 -6.36 -10.35 -13.66
CA ASN A 68 -7.68 -10.44 -13.07
C ASN A 68 -7.55 -10.74 -11.57
N SER A 69 -8.37 -10.07 -10.77
CA SER A 69 -8.35 -10.13 -9.31
C SER A 69 -9.23 -11.25 -8.76
N PRO A 70 -8.79 -11.95 -7.70
CA PRO A 70 -9.69 -12.77 -6.90
C PRO A 70 -10.50 -11.91 -5.92
N THR A 71 -11.60 -12.46 -5.44
CA THR A 71 -12.17 -12.03 -4.16
C THR A 71 -11.33 -12.60 -3.03
N PHE A 72 -10.81 -11.74 -2.16
CA PHE A 72 -10.03 -12.16 -1.00
C PHE A 72 -10.97 -12.71 0.07
N ASN A 73 -10.89 -14.02 0.30
CA ASN A 73 -11.69 -14.75 1.29
C ASN A 73 -10.84 -15.63 2.23
N LYS A 74 -9.54 -15.34 2.25
CA LYS A 74 -8.52 -15.98 3.08
C LYS A 74 -7.27 -15.09 3.10
N ALA A 75 -6.50 -15.18 4.18
CA ALA A 75 -5.27 -14.45 4.34
C ALA A 75 -4.09 -15.12 3.62
N CYS A 76 -3.24 -14.30 3.02
CA CYS A 76 -1.93 -14.65 2.47
C CYS A 76 -1.11 -13.38 2.26
N THR A 77 0.16 -13.56 1.91
CA THR A 77 1.04 -12.48 1.49
C THR A 77 1.05 -12.39 -0.04
N VAL A 78 0.90 -11.19 -0.60
CA VAL A 78 0.97 -10.93 -2.04
C VAL A 78 1.99 -9.84 -2.33
N TYR A 79 2.96 -10.15 -3.19
CA TYR A 79 3.94 -9.20 -3.72
C TYR A 79 3.73 -8.99 -5.21
N GLY A 80 3.72 -7.73 -5.65
CA GLY A 80 3.85 -7.35 -7.06
C GLY A 80 5.26 -6.87 -7.41
N ALA A 81 5.47 -6.62 -8.70
CA ALA A 81 6.71 -6.06 -9.24
C ALA A 81 6.88 -4.56 -8.95
N GLY A 82 5.83 -3.89 -8.47
CA GLY A 82 5.82 -2.44 -8.21
C GLY A 82 4.49 -1.81 -8.61
N CYS A 83 4.24 -0.60 -8.10
CA CYS A 83 2.98 0.12 -8.29
C CYS A 83 3.05 1.27 -9.33
N GLU A 84 4.22 1.49 -9.95
CA GLU A 84 4.39 2.46 -11.03
C GLU A 84 5.30 1.92 -12.13
N THR A 85 5.04 2.37 -13.35
CA THR A 85 5.83 2.05 -14.54
C THR A 85 6.79 3.19 -14.82
N ASP A 86 8.06 2.87 -15.02
CA ASP A 86 9.10 3.76 -15.54
C ASP A 86 9.78 3.04 -16.71
N GLU A 87 9.22 3.23 -17.91
CA GLU A 87 9.69 2.59 -19.14
C GLU A 87 11.14 2.95 -19.46
N SER A 88 11.59 4.16 -19.07
CA SER A 88 12.97 4.61 -19.29
C SER A 88 13.99 3.78 -18.51
N LYS A 89 13.57 3.20 -17.38
CA LYS A 89 14.36 2.29 -16.55
C LYS A 89 13.99 0.82 -16.73
N GLY A 90 13.07 0.50 -17.65
CA GLY A 90 12.54 -0.85 -17.84
C GLY A 90 11.78 -1.39 -16.63
N ILE A 91 11.21 -0.51 -15.80
CA ILE A 91 10.41 -0.89 -14.63
C ILE A 91 8.94 -0.89 -15.04
N TYR A 92 8.26 -2.01 -14.81
CA TYR A 92 6.85 -2.17 -15.16
C TYR A 92 6.03 -2.58 -13.94
N SER A 93 4.87 -1.95 -13.75
CA SER A 93 4.00 -2.22 -12.60
C SER A 93 3.27 -3.56 -12.71
N THR A 94 2.88 -4.11 -11.55
CA THR A 94 1.81 -5.09 -11.45
C THR A 94 0.49 -4.34 -11.29
N ASN A 95 -0.43 -4.53 -12.22
CA ASN A 95 -1.74 -3.89 -12.22
C ASN A 95 -2.83 -4.90 -11.91
N VAL A 96 -3.74 -4.55 -11.02
CA VAL A 96 -4.87 -5.38 -10.62
C VAL A 96 -6.13 -4.53 -10.63
N GLY A 97 -7.24 -5.08 -11.14
CA GLY A 97 -8.55 -4.41 -11.13
C GLY A 97 -9.15 -4.34 -9.72
N GLU A 98 -10.48 -4.27 -9.65
CA GLU A 98 -11.20 -4.21 -8.37
C GLU A 98 -10.91 -5.43 -7.48
N ILE A 99 -10.64 -5.20 -6.19
CA ILE A 99 -10.60 -6.27 -5.19
C ILE A 99 -11.73 -6.07 -4.19
N THR A 100 -12.38 -7.17 -3.83
CA THR A 100 -13.26 -7.24 -2.65
C THR A 100 -12.63 -8.18 -1.63
N ILE A 101 -12.52 -7.74 -0.39
CA ILE A 101 -12.16 -8.56 0.77
C ILE A 101 -13.45 -8.89 1.53
N GLN A 102 -13.79 -10.17 1.67
CA GLN A 102 -14.99 -10.65 2.36
C GLN A 102 -14.75 -12.02 2.97
N HIS A 103 -15.48 -12.38 4.03
CA HIS A 103 -15.33 -13.71 4.63
C HIS A 103 -15.56 -14.83 3.63
N GLY A 104 -14.72 -15.86 3.70
CA GLY A 104 -15.04 -17.20 3.24
C GLY A 104 -16.15 -17.80 4.09
N THR A 105 -16.73 -18.90 3.61
CA THR A 105 -17.84 -19.58 4.30
C THR A 105 -17.45 -20.99 4.71
N GLU A 106 -18.03 -21.46 5.81
CA GLU A 106 -17.91 -22.83 6.30
C GLU A 106 -19.27 -23.35 6.78
N VAL A 107 -19.39 -24.67 6.96
CA VAL A 107 -20.61 -25.30 7.49
C VAL A 107 -20.42 -25.53 8.98
N ASN A 108 -21.31 -24.97 9.81
CA ASN A 108 -21.27 -25.13 11.27
C ASN A 108 -21.77 -26.52 11.70
N SER A 109 -21.73 -26.82 13.01
CA SER A 109 -22.22 -28.10 13.56
C SER A 109 -23.71 -28.36 13.35
N GLU A 110 -24.48 -27.33 13.00
CA GLU A 110 -25.93 -27.40 12.74
C GLU A 110 -26.24 -27.57 11.25
N GLY A 111 -25.22 -27.63 10.39
CA GLY A 111 -25.37 -27.77 8.94
C GLY A 111 -25.62 -26.43 8.21
N GLU A 112 -25.52 -25.30 8.89
CA GLU A 112 -25.73 -23.97 8.32
C GLU A 112 -24.44 -23.41 7.73
N THR A 113 -24.55 -22.66 6.63
CA THR A 113 -23.42 -21.93 6.06
C THR A 113 -23.21 -20.63 6.82
N VAL A 114 -22.05 -20.48 7.44
CA VAL A 114 -21.66 -19.31 8.24
C VAL A 114 -20.36 -18.70 7.71
N ASN A 115 -20.07 -17.45 8.11
CA ASN A 115 -18.77 -16.84 7.83
C ASN A 115 -17.68 -17.55 8.62
N LYS A 116 -16.55 -17.82 7.97
CA LYS A 116 -15.38 -18.34 8.65
C LYS A 116 -14.77 -17.25 9.52
N THR A 117 -14.41 -17.59 10.75
CA THR A 117 -13.81 -16.63 11.70
C THR A 117 -12.29 -16.61 11.55
N GLY A 118 -11.68 -15.43 11.50
CA GLY A 118 -10.22 -15.23 11.44
C GLY A 118 -9.57 -15.65 10.12
N ASP A 119 -10.37 -15.88 9.09
CA ASP A 119 -9.89 -16.26 7.76
C ASP A 119 -9.18 -15.12 7.04
N LEU A 120 -9.51 -13.87 7.37
CA LEU A 120 -8.93 -12.66 6.76
C LEU A 120 -7.77 -12.06 7.56
N ASP A 121 -7.43 -12.62 8.73
CA ASP A 121 -6.43 -12.05 9.62
C ASP A 121 -5.02 -12.25 9.06
N GLY A 122 -4.23 -11.17 8.95
CA GLY A 122 -2.85 -11.22 8.45
C GLY A 122 -2.70 -11.09 6.93
N ILE A 123 -3.65 -10.46 6.23
CA ILE A 123 -3.49 -10.15 4.80
C ILE A 123 -2.34 -9.14 4.64
N HIS A 124 -1.36 -9.46 3.79
CA HIS A 124 -0.30 -8.54 3.39
C HIS A 124 -0.30 -8.36 1.89
N ILE A 125 -0.39 -7.13 1.41
CA ILE A 125 -0.29 -6.81 -0.02
C ILE A 125 0.74 -5.71 -0.22
N GLU A 126 1.71 -5.97 -1.09
CA GLU A 126 2.78 -5.02 -1.39
C GLU A 126 3.10 -4.89 -2.88
N GLY A 127 3.36 -3.67 -3.33
CA GLY A 127 3.90 -3.43 -4.67
C GLY A 127 2.91 -3.63 -5.82
N ILE A 128 1.63 -3.27 -5.62
CA ILE A 128 0.57 -3.41 -6.62
C ILE A 128 -0.05 -2.05 -6.94
N ALA A 129 -0.36 -1.82 -8.21
CA ALA A 129 -1.25 -0.75 -8.66
C ALA A 129 -2.67 -1.28 -8.82
N PHE A 130 -3.60 -0.81 -7.99
CA PHE A 130 -5.03 -1.05 -8.13
C PHE A 130 -5.62 -0.03 -9.10
N THR A 131 -6.07 -0.51 -10.25
CA THR A 131 -6.63 0.35 -11.32
C THR A 131 -8.08 0.72 -11.05
N GLU A 132 -8.74 0.03 -10.13
CA GLU A 132 -10.10 0.28 -9.65
C GLU A 132 -10.12 0.27 -8.11
N SER A 133 -11.29 0.17 -7.49
CA SER A 133 -11.43 0.23 -6.03
C SER A 133 -10.95 -1.03 -5.31
N VAL A 134 -10.45 -0.86 -4.08
CA VAL A 134 -10.25 -1.96 -3.12
C VAL A 134 -11.30 -1.79 -2.04
N ASN A 135 -12.22 -2.74 -1.95
CA ASN A 135 -13.33 -2.71 -1.01
C ASN A 135 -13.11 -3.74 0.10
N ILE A 136 -13.08 -3.28 1.35
CA ILE A 136 -12.99 -4.11 2.54
C ILE A 136 -14.39 -4.27 3.10
N GLY A 137 -14.99 -5.43 2.87
CA GLY A 137 -16.40 -5.72 3.11
C GLY A 137 -17.30 -5.32 1.93
N LYS A 138 -18.61 -5.58 2.11
CA LYS A 138 -19.67 -5.15 1.19
C LYS A 138 -20.85 -4.63 2.00
N ASN A 139 -21.62 -3.69 1.44
CA ASN A 139 -22.75 -3.09 2.16
C ASN A 139 -23.73 -4.19 2.64
N GLY A 140 -24.11 -4.14 3.92
CA GLY A 140 -24.90 -5.18 4.60
C GLY A 140 -24.15 -6.49 4.91
N LYS A 141 -22.84 -6.56 4.65
CA LYS A 141 -21.95 -7.69 4.91
C LYS A 141 -20.60 -7.19 5.46
N PRO A 142 -20.57 -6.69 6.70
CA PRO A 142 -19.34 -6.25 7.33
C PRO A 142 -18.37 -7.43 7.50
N VAL A 143 -17.08 -7.10 7.59
CA VAL A 143 -16.01 -8.09 7.79
C VAL A 143 -15.34 -7.87 9.14
N THR A 144 -14.90 -8.98 9.73
CA THR A 144 -13.92 -8.99 10.82
C THR A 144 -12.56 -9.27 10.22
N LEU A 145 -11.62 -8.36 10.44
CA LEU A 145 -10.28 -8.43 9.87
C LEU A 145 -9.29 -7.80 10.85
N LYS A 146 -8.19 -8.50 11.11
CA LYS A 146 -7.07 -7.99 11.90
C LYS A 146 -5.77 -8.07 11.10
N ASP A 147 -4.84 -7.17 11.41
CA ASP A 147 -3.47 -7.23 10.87
C ASP A 147 -3.44 -7.19 9.33
N LEU A 148 -4.12 -6.19 8.75
CA LEU A 148 -4.03 -5.90 7.32
C LEU A 148 -2.86 -4.96 7.05
N THR A 149 -1.94 -5.38 6.19
CA THR A 149 -0.85 -4.54 5.71
C THR A 149 -1.01 -4.25 4.22
N LEU A 150 -1.06 -2.96 3.88
CA LEU A 150 -1.01 -2.45 2.52
C LEU A 150 0.26 -1.61 2.38
N LYS A 151 1.21 -2.07 1.56
CA LYS A 151 2.54 -1.44 1.51
C LYS A 151 2.95 -1.12 0.07
N ARG A 152 3.38 0.10 -0.21
CA ARG A 152 3.92 0.48 -1.54
C ARG A 152 2.95 0.18 -2.67
N CYS A 153 1.67 0.32 -2.39
CA CYS A 153 0.60 0.17 -3.36
C CYS A 153 0.18 1.52 -3.90
N LYS A 154 -0.37 1.52 -5.11
CA LYS A 154 -1.01 2.69 -5.73
C LYS A 154 -2.49 2.39 -5.92
N PHE A 155 -3.36 3.30 -5.49
CA PHE A 155 -4.81 3.18 -5.65
C PHE A 155 -5.27 4.28 -6.60
N TYR A 156 -5.58 3.92 -7.86
CA TYR A 156 -6.21 4.84 -8.79
C TYR A 156 -7.68 5.06 -8.42
N GLY A 157 -8.38 3.99 -8.02
CA GLY A 157 -9.71 4.05 -7.42
C GLY A 157 -9.67 4.39 -5.93
N SER A 158 -10.75 4.04 -5.22
CA SER A 158 -10.84 4.24 -3.77
C SER A 158 -10.39 3.00 -2.99
N LEU A 159 -9.68 3.22 -1.90
CA LEU A 159 -9.58 2.25 -0.80
C LEU A 159 -10.77 2.48 0.13
N ASN A 160 -11.78 1.62 0.02
CA ASN A 160 -13.02 1.73 0.77
C ASN A 160 -13.05 0.72 1.91
N MET A 161 -13.19 1.22 3.13
CA MET A 161 -13.67 0.39 4.23
C MET A 161 -15.18 0.56 4.32
N VAL A 162 -15.92 -0.54 4.21
CA VAL A 162 -17.37 -0.47 4.16
C VAL A 162 -17.96 -0.14 5.53
N GLN A 163 -19.06 0.62 5.52
CA GLN A 163 -19.85 0.98 6.68
C GLN A 163 -20.20 -0.26 7.54
N ASP A 164 -20.23 -0.06 8.87
CA ASP A 164 -20.51 -1.05 9.93
C ASP A 164 -19.41 -2.10 10.17
N ALA A 165 -18.19 -1.86 9.68
CA ALA A 165 -17.05 -2.76 9.84
C ALA A 165 -16.23 -2.50 11.14
N TRP A 166 -16.91 -2.39 12.30
CA TRP A 166 -16.28 -2.15 13.62
C TRP A 166 -15.25 -3.19 14.06
N CYS A 167 -15.15 -4.27 13.30
CA CYS A 167 -14.26 -5.39 13.53
C CYS A 167 -13.01 -5.37 12.64
N ILE A 168 -12.78 -4.28 11.88
CA ILE A 168 -11.51 -4.03 11.17
C ILE A 168 -10.55 -3.35 12.15
N SER A 169 -9.41 -3.99 12.40
CA SER A 169 -8.39 -3.43 13.30
C SER A 169 -6.95 -3.77 12.94
N ASP A 170 -6.02 -2.99 13.48
CA ASP A 170 -4.58 -3.13 13.26
C ASP A 170 -4.20 -3.04 11.78
N VAL A 171 -4.79 -2.05 11.08
CA VAL A 171 -4.52 -1.81 9.67
C VAL A 171 -3.34 -0.89 9.50
N ASN A 172 -2.32 -1.34 8.75
CA ASN A 172 -1.12 -0.58 8.44
C ASN A 172 -1.06 -0.26 6.95
N ILE A 173 -1.07 1.02 6.61
CA ILE A 173 -0.94 1.52 5.23
C ILE A 173 0.38 2.29 5.13
N ILE A 174 1.35 1.76 4.39
CA ILE A 174 2.74 2.22 4.45
C ILE A 174 3.27 2.51 3.05
N ASN A 175 3.83 3.70 2.83
CA ASN A 175 4.43 4.11 1.56
C ASN A 175 3.48 3.98 0.35
N CYS A 176 2.18 4.19 0.56
CA CYS A 176 1.18 4.08 -0.50
C CYS A 176 0.95 5.42 -1.20
N ILE A 177 0.45 5.34 -2.44
CA ILE A 177 -0.10 6.47 -3.19
C ILE A 177 -1.60 6.22 -3.32
N ILE A 178 -2.41 7.08 -2.72
CA ILE A 178 -3.83 6.81 -2.50
C ILE A 178 -4.64 7.91 -3.19
N GLY A 179 -5.38 7.57 -4.25
CA GLY A 179 -6.32 8.50 -4.86
C GLY A 179 -7.43 8.89 -3.90
N ASN A 180 -8.13 7.91 -3.35
CA ASN A 180 -9.22 8.15 -2.42
C ASN A 180 -9.19 7.10 -1.30
N ILE A 181 -9.44 7.50 -0.06
CA ILE A 181 -9.63 6.57 1.05
C ILE A 181 -10.82 6.96 1.91
N ASN A 182 -11.73 5.99 2.09
CA ASN A 182 -12.76 6.04 3.12
C ASN A 182 -12.31 5.24 4.34
N THR A 183 -12.29 5.88 5.50
CA THR A 183 -11.90 5.24 6.77
C THR A 183 -13.06 4.99 7.72
N ASP A 184 -14.32 5.15 7.27
CA ASP A 184 -15.53 4.99 8.09
C ASP A 184 -15.62 3.69 8.90
N LEU A 185 -16.04 3.82 10.16
CA LEU A 185 -16.39 2.73 11.09
C LEU A 185 -15.30 1.67 11.29
N THR A 186 -14.06 2.10 11.46
CA THR A 186 -12.87 1.27 11.63
C THR A 186 -12.17 1.58 12.96
N ASN A 187 -11.45 0.61 13.51
CA ASN A 187 -10.77 0.79 14.79
C ASN A 187 -9.28 0.52 14.64
N ASN A 188 -8.42 1.52 14.83
CA ASN A 188 -6.97 1.41 14.75
C ASN A 188 -6.44 1.23 13.32
N ILE A 189 -6.56 2.28 12.50
CA ILE A 189 -5.84 2.41 11.22
C ILE A 189 -4.64 3.33 11.43
N ALA A 190 -3.49 2.90 10.91
CA ALA A 190 -2.30 3.73 10.86
C ALA A 190 -1.81 3.88 9.41
N ILE A 191 -1.65 5.12 8.97
CA ILE A 191 -1.15 5.49 7.65
C ILE A 191 0.19 6.21 7.83
N TYR A 192 1.24 5.63 7.26
CA TYR A 192 2.61 6.12 7.38
C TYR A 192 3.20 6.44 6.02
N ASN A 193 3.95 7.53 5.96
CA ASN A 193 4.86 7.83 4.84
C ASN A 193 4.17 7.77 3.47
N SER A 194 2.88 8.12 3.41
CA SER A 194 2.04 7.91 2.23
C SER A 194 1.59 9.25 1.63
N ILE A 195 1.21 9.21 0.36
CA ILE A 195 0.61 10.35 -0.35
C ILE A 195 -0.87 10.06 -0.52
N ILE A 196 -1.72 10.99 -0.07
CA ILE A 196 -3.18 10.84 -0.07
C ILE A 196 -3.75 12.02 -0.84
N ASN A 197 -4.40 11.75 -1.98
CA ASN A 197 -5.08 12.78 -2.74
C ASN A 197 -6.33 13.24 -1.99
N ARG A 198 -7.19 12.29 -1.57
CA ARG A 198 -8.38 12.60 -0.77
C ARG A 198 -8.62 11.60 0.35
N LEU A 199 -8.72 12.12 1.58
CA LEU A 199 -9.18 11.38 2.76
C LEU A 199 -10.61 11.80 3.09
N TYR A 200 -11.53 10.85 3.27
CA TYR A 200 -12.86 11.15 3.79
C TYR A 200 -13.33 10.15 4.85
N GLY A 201 -14.28 10.61 5.67
CA GLY A 201 -14.99 9.84 6.67
C GLY A 201 -16.12 10.67 7.29
N TYR A 202 -16.94 10.06 8.13
CA TYR A 202 -18.12 10.69 8.73
C TYR A 202 -18.37 10.26 10.18
N HIS A 203 -17.51 9.41 10.75
CA HIS A 203 -17.78 8.75 12.03
C HIS A 203 -16.84 9.15 13.17
N ASN A 204 -17.43 9.36 14.36
CA ASN A 204 -16.72 9.90 15.52
C ASN A 204 -15.88 8.86 16.29
N ASP A 205 -16.09 7.57 16.05
CA ASP A 205 -15.52 6.50 16.90
C ASP A 205 -14.23 5.88 16.35
N ASN A 206 -13.81 6.25 15.13
CA ASN A 206 -12.60 5.68 14.56
C ASN A 206 -11.36 6.27 15.23
N LYS A 207 -10.31 5.45 15.33
CA LYS A 207 -8.98 5.88 15.74
C LYS A 207 -8.03 5.76 14.56
N LEU A 208 -7.81 6.89 13.90
CA LEU A 208 -6.91 6.99 12.75
C LEU A 208 -5.62 7.70 13.18
N LEU A 209 -4.48 7.14 12.82
CA LEU A 209 -3.17 7.78 12.91
C LEU A 209 -2.68 8.05 11.49
N ILE A 210 -2.37 9.30 11.19
CA ILE A 210 -1.71 9.70 9.94
C ILE A 210 -0.40 10.37 10.30
N LYS A 211 0.70 9.75 9.90
CA LYS A 211 2.03 10.22 10.25
C LYS A 211 2.98 10.25 9.06
N ASN A 212 3.75 11.34 8.94
CA ASN A 212 4.71 11.53 7.85
C ASN A 212 4.06 11.45 6.46
N CYS A 213 2.83 11.89 6.28
CA CYS A 213 2.12 11.84 5.00
C CYS A 213 2.10 13.20 4.29
N ILE A 214 1.75 13.17 3.01
CA ILE A 214 1.26 14.35 2.27
C ILE A 214 -0.23 14.15 2.01
N LEU A 215 -1.04 15.13 2.41
CA LEU A 215 -2.48 15.14 2.20
C LEU A 215 -2.81 16.31 1.26
N PHE A 216 -3.32 16.01 0.07
CA PHE A 216 -3.77 17.04 -0.85
C PHE A 216 -5.13 17.59 -0.44
N ASP A 217 -6.05 16.72 -0.07
CA ASP A 217 -7.39 17.06 0.39
C ASP A 217 -7.80 16.10 1.53
N TYR A 218 -8.54 16.65 2.50
CA TYR A 218 -9.25 15.85 3.47
C TYR A 218 -10.61 16.48 3.79
N ASP A 219 -11.62 15.62 3.87
CA ASP A 219 -13.03 15.98 4.00
C ASP A 219 -13.63 15.27 5.22
N ASN A 220 -13.85 16.05 6.29
CA ASN A 220 -14.50 15.65 7.53
C ASN A 220 -14.04 14.29 8.14
N PRO A 221 -12.73 14.07 8.32
CA PRO A 221 -12.22 12.81 8.83
C PRO A 221 -12.76 12.53 10.24
N CYS A 222 -12.85 11.25 10.57
CA CYS A 222 -13.07 10.76 11.93
C CYS A 222 -12.05 11.32 12.93
N VAL A 223 -12.20 11.02 14.23
CA VAL A 223 -11.20 11.41 15.24
C VAL A 223 -9.82 10.89 14.85
N THR A 224 -8.93 11.80 14.47
CA THR A 224 -7.65 11.46 13.83
C THR A 224 -6.50 12.15 14.53
N THR A 225 -5.39 11.42 14.65
CA THR A 225 -4.10 11.95 15.08
C THR A 225 -3.23 12.21 13.86
N TYR A 226 -2.98 13.49 13.57
CA TYR A 226 -2.09 13.96 12.51
C TYR A 226 -0.74 14.36 13.11
N LYS A 227 0.32 13.65 12.74
CA LYS A 227 1.69 14.00 13.15
C LYS A 227 2.63 14.11 11.97
N ASP A 228 3.46 15.15 11.97
CA ASP A 228 4.59 15.26 11.04
C ASP A 228 4.16 15.20 9.56
N ASN A 229 2.95 15.67 9.23
CA ASN A 229 2.41 15.65 7.88
C ASN A 229 2.58 16.98 7.17
N ILE A 230 2.48 16.95 5.84
CA ILE A 230 2.27 18.13 5.01
C ILE A 230 0.81 18.10 4.51
N ILE A 231 0.07 19.17 4.75
CA ILE A 231 -1.37 19.27 4.51
C ILE A 231 -1.64 20.48 3.60
N LEU A 232 -2.10 20.22 2.39
CA LEU A 232 -2.09 21.18 1.29
C LEU A 232 -3.44 21.86 1.06
N ASP A 233 -4.52 21.12 1.24
CA ASP A 233 -5.86 21.66 1.37
C ASP A 233 -6.48 21.12 2.65
N SER A 234 -7.32 21.94 3.25
CA SER A 234 -7.95 21.65 4.51
C SER A 234 -9.34 22.26 4.53
N TYR A 235 -10.34 21.43 4.24
CA TYR A 235 -11.73 21.82 4.41
C TYR A 235 -12.29 21.17 5.68
N ALA A 236 -12.37 21.95 6.75
CA ALA A 236 -12.90 21.47 8.02
C ALA A 236 -14.26 22.11 8.32
N TRP A 237 -15.27 21.25 8.43
CA TRP A 237 -16.49 21.59 9.15
C TRP A 237 -16.24 21.42 10.66
N GLY A 238 -16.83 22.28 11.49
CA GLY A 238 -16.72 22.22 12.95
C GLY A 238 -17.45 21.04 13.59
N SER A 239 -17.23 19.81 13.09
CA SER A 239 -17.76 18.57 13.63
C SER A 239 -17.06 18.22 14.95
N ASP A 240 -17.74 17.45 15.81
CA ASP A 240 -17.17 17.08 17.10
C ASP A 240 -15.98 16.11 16.96
N ALA A 241 -15.97 15.26 15.92
CA ALA A 241 -14.81 14.45 15.56
C ALA A 241 -13.58 15.31 15.24
N PHE A 242 -13.78 16.38 14.46
CA PHE A 242 -12.69 17.27 14.10
C PHE A 242 -12.17 18.05 15.30
N LYS A 243 -13.06 18.54 16.17
CA LYS A 243 -12.68 19.19 17.45
C LYS A 243 -11.84 18.28 18.35
N ALA A 244 -12.14 16.98 18.34
CA ALA A 244 -11.46 15.96 19.13
C ALA A 244 -10.18 15.41 18.47
N SER A 245 -9.95 15.71 17.18
CA SER A 245 -8.73 15.32 16.47
C SER A 245 -7.50 16.04 17.03
N PHE A 246 -6.33 15.45 16.82
CA PHE A 246 -5.05 15.92 17.35
C PHE A 246 -4.07 16.21 16.22
N PHE A 247 -3.47 17.40 16.23
CA PHE A 247 -2.53 17.87 15.22
C PHE A 247 -1.24 18.29 15.90
N GLU A 248 -0.13 17.62 15.59
CA GLU A 248 1.19 17.95 16.13
C GLU A 248 2.25 18.03 15.02
N LYS A 249 2.96 19.16 14.95
CA LYS A 249 4.10 19.37 14.02
C LYS A 249 3.77 19.10 12.55
N ASN A 250 2.58 19.45 12.11
CA ASN A 250 2.21 19.41 10.69
C ASN A 250 2.52 20.75 10.03
N ILE A 251 2.82 20.71 8.72
CA ILE A 251 2.93 21.89 7.87
C ILE A 251 1.62 22.03 7.10
N PHE A 252 0.99 23.20 7.17
CA PHE A 252 -0.23 23.55 6.45
C PHE A 252 0.03 24.62 5.39
N ARG A 253 -0.57 24.43 4.21
CA ARG A 253 -0.61 25.47 3.17
C ARG A 253 -1.39 26.70 3.62
N TYR A 254 -2.55 26.49 4.24
CA TYR A 254 -3.40 27.56 4.78
C TYR A 254 -3.48 27.48 6.30
N GLY A 255 -4.11 26.41 6.83
CA GLY A 255 -4.24 26.15 8.27
C GLY A 255 -5.60 26.51 8.87
N ASP A 256 -6.56 26.99 8.05
CA ASP A 256 -7.90 27.41 8.51
C ASP A 256 -8.66 26.32 9.26
N ALA A 257 -8.38 25.07 8.93
CA ALA A 257 -8.99 23.95 9.61
C ALA A 257 -8.69 23.92 11.11
N LEU A 258 -7.50 24.35 11.55
CA LEU A 258 -7.12 24.36 12.96
C LEU A 258 -8.05 25.23 13.83
N ASN A 259 -8.76 26.20 13.24
CA ASN A 259 -9.76 27.01 13.95
C ASN A 259 -10.92 26.18 14.52
N ASN A 260 -11.14 24.97 13.99
CA ASN A 260 -12.18 24.05 14.44
C ASN A 260 -11.66 22.97 15.40
N VAL A 261 -10.37 22.99 15.77
CA VAL A 261 -9.75 22.02 16.67
C VAL A 261 -9.74 22.57 18.10
N SER A 262 -9.86 21.68 19.10
CA SER A 262 -9.66 22.09 20.50
C SER A 262 -8.23 22.58 20.72
N TYR A 263 -8.04 23.73 21.39
CA TYR A 263 -6.71 24.33 21.61
C TYR A 263 -5.67 23.36 22.21
N SER A 264 -6.07 22.46 23.10
CA SER A 264 -5.16 21.44 23.69
C SER A 264 -4.61 20.42 22.68
N ASN A 265 -5.24 20.34 21.51
CA ASN A 265 -4.98 19.35 20.48
C ASN A 265 -4.27 19.92 19.26
N ASP A 266 -4.04 21.23 19.20
CA ASP A 266 -3.20 21.90 18.20
C ASP A 266 -1.83 22.21 18.83
N LYS A 267 -0.77 21.51 18.38
CA LYS A 267 0.58 21.64 18.93
C LYS A 267 1.63 21.84 17.86
N ASP A 268 2.35 22.96 17.95
CA ASP A 268 3.56 23.24 17.16
C ASP A 268 3.36 23.06 15.64
N ASN A 269 2.15 23.32 15.12
CA ASN A 269 1.88 23.27 13.69
C ASN A 269 2.37 24.56 12.99
N TRP A 270 2.80 24.42 11.74
CA TRP A 270 3.24 25.54 10.91
C TRP A 270 2.18 25.85 9.85
N THR A 271 1.63 27.06 9.84
CA THR A 271 0.57 27.46 8.90
C THR A 271 1.05 28.45 7.85
N GLY A 272 0.24 28.65 6.79
CA GLY A 272 0.52 29.62 5.73
C GLY A 272 1.76 29.32 4.87
N LYS A 273 2.12 28.06 4.67
CA LYS A 273 3.32 27.65 3.91
C LYS A 273 2.96 27.23 2.48
N ASN A 274 3.24 28.07 1.50
CA ASN A 274 3.00 27.71 0.10
C ASN A 274 3.96 26.62 -0.41
N ASP A 275 3.65 26.05 -1.57
CA ASP A 275 4.40 24.94 -2.18
C ASP A 275 5.88 25.27 -2.39
N ILE A 276 6.18 26.48 -2.87
CA ILE A 276 7.57 26.94 -3.07
C ILE A 276 8.35 26.99 -1.74
N ALA A 277 7.70 27.34 -0.64
CA ALA A 277 8.32 27.34 0.68
C ALA A 277 8.58 25.93 1.21
N ILE A 278 7.74 24.95 0.86
CA ILE A 278 7.83 23.57 1.34
C ILE A 278 8.71 22.71 0.43
N PHE A 279 8.38 22.63 -0.86
CA PHE A 279 8.96 21.72 -1.85
C PHE A 279 9.98 22.39 -2.77
N GLY A 280 9.96 23.73 -2.87
CA GLY A 280 10.80 24.47 -3.82
C GLY A 280 10.24 24.50 -5.24
N GLU A 281 9.08 23.88 -5.47
CA GLU A 281 8.35 23.86 -6.73
C GLU A 281 6.84 23.83 -6.44
N GLU A 282 6.02 24.20 -7.43
CA GLU A 282 4.57 23.93 -7.37
C GLU A 282 4.32 22.43 -7.57
N ILE A 283 3.49 21.86 -6.70
CA ILE A 283 3.17 20.41 -6.74
C ILE A 283 1.71 20.13 -7.11
N GLY A 284 0.87 21.16 -7.22
CA GLY A 284 -0.53 21.02 -7.63
C GLY A 284 -1.45 20.59 -6.49
N ASN A 285 -2.55 19.92 -6.87
CA ASN A 285 -3.65 19.53 -5.97
C ASN A 285 -3.89 18.02 -5.94
N GLU A 286 -3.02 17.24 -6.57
CA GLU A 286 -3.04 15.78 -6.54
C GLU A 286 -1.64 15.24 -6.79
N TYR A 287 -1.42 13.97 -6.47
CA TYR A 287 -0.17 13.27 -6.74
C TYR A 287 0.19 13.30 -8.24
N ASP A 288 1.36 13.85 -8.54
CA ASP A 288 1.96 13.84 -9.87
C ASP A 288 3.26 13.01 -9.88
N PRO A 289 3.32 11.88 -10.62
CA PRO A 289 4.53 11.05 -10.66
C PRO A 289 5.78 11.75 -11.21
N SER A 290 5.63 12.89 -11.89
CA SER A 290 6.76 13.72 -12.35
C SER A 290 7.44 14.51 -11.23
N LYS A 291 6.81 14.60 -10.06
CA LYS A 291 7.25 15.39 -8.90
C LYS A 291 7.89 14.53 -7.83
N THR A 292 8.90 15.07 -7.15
CA THR A 292 9.61 14.35 -6.08
C THR A 292 8.80 14.21 -4.80
N HIS A 293 7.91 15.19 -4.55
CA HIS A 293 7.19 15.37 -3.29
C HIS A 293 8.11 15.43 -2.06
N ALA A 294 9.38 15.79 -2.27
CA ALA A 294 10.34 15.93 -1.20
C ALA A 294 10.31 17.35 -0.64
N ILE A 295 10.37 17.47 0.67
CA ILE A 295 10.61 18.77 1.31
C ILE A 295 11.99 19.30 0.90
N LYS A 296 12.07 20.57 0.51
CA LYS A 296 13.35 21.16 0.08
C LYS A 296 14.34 21.23 1.25
N ALA A 297 15.64 21.21 0.96
CA ALA A 297 16.68 21.06 1.97
C ALA A 297 16.62 22.13 3.08
N GLU A 298 16.36 23.40 2.76
CA GLU A 298 16.30 24.47 3.77
C GLU A 298 15.07 24.31 4.68
N ALA A 299 13.95 23.86 4.13
CA ALA A 299 12.72 23.58 4.86
C ALA A 299 12.89 22.34 5.75
N ALA A 300 13.60 21.31 5.27
CA ALA A 300 13.85 20.07 6.00
C ALA A 300 14.59 20.31 7.34
N GLY A 301 15.49 21.30 7.41
CA GLY A 301 16.19 21.67 8.65
C GLY A 301 15.35 22.52 9.61
N THR A 302 14.26 23.12 9.12
CA THR A 302 13.37 23.98 9.92
C THR A 302 12.20 23.18 10.49
N TYR A 303 11.58 22.33 9.66
CA TYR A 303 10.38 21.61 10.00
C TYR A 303 10.72 20.19 10.43
N ILE A 304 11.10 20.07 11.70
CA ILE A 304 11.50 18.81 12.34
C ILE A 304 10.33 18.21 13.11
N GLY A 305 9.97 16.99 12.74
CA GLY A 305 8.86 16.23 13.29
C GLY A 305 9.05 15.77 14.73
N THR A 306 8.09 15.01 15.24
CA THR A 306 8.04 14.48 16.62
C THR A 306 9.13 13.46 16.90
N ASP A 307 9.70 12.84 15.86
CA ASP A 307 10.77 11.84 15.95
C ASP A 307 12.17 12.38 15.60
N GLY A 308 12.30 13.69 15.41
CA GLY A 308 13.57 14.33 15.09
C GLY A 308 13.98 14.26 13.62
N THR A 309 13.16 13.65 12.75
CA THR A 309 13.36 13.67 11.30
C THR A 309 12.57 14.80 10.63
N PRO A 310 12.85 15.15 9.36
CA PRO A 310 12.03 16.13 8.64
C PRO A 310 10.57 15.70 8.50
N VAL A 311 9.65 16.67 8.53
CA VAL A 311 8.21 16.48 8.25
C VAL A 311 7.98 15.97 6.81
N GLY A 312 6.96 15.13 6.62
CA GLY A 312 6.55 14.58 5.32
C GLY A 312 7.09 13.18 5.02
N ILE A 313 6.86 12.71 3.79
CA ILE A 313 6.96 11.30 3.38
C ILE A 313 8.36 10.69 3.45
N TYR A 314 9.42 11.48 3.43
CA TYR A 314 10.80 11.00 3.57
C TYR A 314 11.34 11.05 5.00
N GLY A 315 10.54 11.57 5.95
CA GLY A 315 10.83 11.47 7.37
C GLY A 315 10.49 10.11 7.97
N GLY A 316 10.68 9.99 9.28
CA GLY A 316 10.34 8.82 10.08
C GLY A 316 11.27 7.64 9.89
N LEU A 317 10.87 6.50 10.46
CA LEU A 317 11.63 5.26 10.45
C LEU A 317 11.64 4.57 9.06
N TYR A 318 10.60 4.81 8.25
CA TYR A 318 10.42 4.16 6.96
C TYR A 318 10.20 5.21 5.85
N PRO A 319 11.26 5.90 5.40
CA PRO A 319 11.15 6.87 4.32
C PRO A 319 10.44 6.31 3.08
N PHE A 320 9.71 7.18 2.39
CA PHE A 320 8.95 6.81 1.21
C PHE A 320 9.83 6.19 0.12
N THR A 321 9.35 5.08 -0.40
CA THR A 321 9.94 4.36 -1.51
C THR A 321 8.85 3.54 -2.17
N LYS A 322 8.87 3.50 -3.50
CA LYS A 322 7.91 2.76 -4.33
C LYS A 322 8.40 1.35 -4.64
N THR A 323 9.68 1.07 -4.38
CA THR A 323 10.31 -0.23 -4.67
C THR A 323 9.84 -1.25 -3.65
N PRO A 324 9.22 -2.37 -4.07
CA PRO A 324 8.79 -3.44 -3.17
C PRO A 324 9.95 -4.05 -2.35
N SER A 325 9.61 -4.66 -1.22
CA SER A 325 10.57 -5.23 -0.27
C SER A 325 11.04 -6.62 -0.69
N ASN A 326 10.23 -7.33 -1.47
CA ASN A 326 10.64 -8.60 -2.05
C ASN A 326 11.76 -8.36 -3.09
N PRO A 327 12.76 -9.26 -3.16
CA PRO A 327 13.80 -9.17 -4.18
C PRO A 327 13.20 -9.12 -5.59
N GLN A 328 13.70 -8.20 -6.41
CA GLN A 328 13.28 -7.97 -7.78
C GLN A 328 14.39 -8.37 -8.76
N ILE A 329 14.02 -9.03 -9.87
CA ILE A 329 14.95 -9.25 -10.99
C ILE A 329 15.02 -7.94 -11.78
N ILE A 330 16.19 -7.31 -11.79
CA ILE A 330 16.40 -6.01 -12.45
C ILE A 330 17.10 -6.13 -13.81
N SER A 331 17.75 -7.26 -14.08
CA SER A 331 18.21 -7.58 -15.44
C SER A 331 18.37 -9.08 -15.63
N LYS A 332 18.20 -9.53 -16.87
CA LYS A 332 18.37 -10.92 -17.27
C LYS A 332 18.93 -10.99 -18.69
N GLU A 333 20.02 -11.70 -18.84
CA GLU A 333 20.63 -12.05 -20.13
C GLU A 333 20.68 -13.57 -20.24
N ILE A 334 20.02 -14.12 -21.26
CA ILE A 334 20.12 -15.53 -21.62
C ILE A 334 20.71 -15.59 -23.03
N ASP A 335 21.82 -16.30 -23.19
CA ASP A 335 22.43 -16.50 -24.50
C ASP A 335 21.45 -17.23 -25.44
N VAL A 336 21.43 -16.83 -26.70
CA VAL A 336 20.53 -17.41 -27.72
C VAL A 336 20.98 -18.78 -28.22
N LYS A 337 22.17 -19.25 -27.81
CA LYS A 337 22.76 -20.52 -28.21
C LYS A 337 23.48 -21.15 -27.03
N SER A 338 23.40 -22.47 -26.96
CA SER A 338 24.28 -23.24 -26.09
C SER A 338 25.72 -23.19 -26.61
N THR A 339 26.68 -23.30 -25.71
CA THR A 339 28.08 -23.57 -26.02
C THR A 339 28.23 -24.94 -26.71
N LEU A 340 29.40 -25.20 -27.29
CA LEU A 340 29.74 -26.47 -27.93
C LEU A 340 29.63 -27.69 -26.98
N ASP A 341 29.77 -27.48 -25.67
CA ASP A 341 29.58 -28.50 -24.63
C ASP A 341 28.15 -28.53 -24.05
N GLY A 342 27.20 -27.87 -24.71
CA GLY A 342 25.76 -27.95 -24.38
C GLY A 342 25.30 -27.09 -23.21
N LYS A 343 26.11 -26.12 -22.75
CA LYS A 343 25.74 -25.21 -21.65
C LYS A 343 25.09 -23.93 -22.18
N LEU A 344 24.08 -23.42 -21.48
CA LEU A 344 23.46 -22.13 -21.79
C LEU A 344 23.93 -21.10 -20.77
N LYS A 345 24.48 -19.97 -21.22
CA LYS A 345 24.83 -18.89 -20.31
C LYS A 345 23.56 -18.14 -19.90
N VAL A 346 23.40 -18.01 -18.59
CA VAL A 346 22.31 -17.24 -17.96
C VAL A 346 22.95 -16.28 -16.96
N SER A 347 22.70 -14.99 -17.12
CA SER A 347 23.12 -13.95 -16.17
C SER A 347 21.87 -13.24 -15.66
N ILE A 348 21.65 -13.24 -14.36
CA ILE A 348 20.50 -12.61 -13.72
C ILE A 348 21.03 -11.69 -12.63
N LYS A 349 20.55 -10.45 -12.62
CA LYS A 349 20.82 -9.48 -11.56
C LYS A 349 19.55 -9.31 -10.74
N VAL A 350 19.68 -9.53 -9.44
CA VAL A 350 18.61 -9.37 -8.46
C VAL A 350 18.98 -8.24 -7.51
N GLU A 351 18.02 -7.40 -7.19
CA GLU A 351 18.15 -6.37 -6.16
C GLU A 351 17.11 -6.60 -5.07
N ALA A 352 17.56 -6.54 -3.82
CA ALA A 352 16.67 -6.55 -2.66
C ALA A 352 16.92 -5.25 -1.90
N GLN A 353 15.86 -4.68 -1.32
CA GLN A 353 16.04 -3.55 -0.43
C GLN A 353 16.80 -3.97 0.83
N LYS A 354 17.69 -3.08 1.28
CA LYS A 354 18.42 -3.22 2.55
C LYS A 354 17.58 -2.73 3.72
#